data_AF-A0A536EFP3-F1
#
_entry.id   AF-A0A536EFP3-F1
#
_cell.length_a   1.000
_cell.length_b   1.000
_cell.length_c   1.000
_cell.angle_alpha   90.00
_cell.angle_beta   90.00
_cell.angle_gamma   90.00
#
_symmetry.space_group_name_H-M   'P 1'
#
loop_
_entity.id
_entity.type
_entity.pdbx_description
1 polymer ?
#
loop_
_entity_poly.entity_id
_entity_poly.type
_entity_poly.pdbx_seq_one_letter_code
_entity_poly.pdbx_strand_id
1 'polypeptide(L)'
;MRGLVGKASMAFVAATAAAAAAGCGGSTQLPEAATGGPVTAATVGFSQTGNADAHIQQGSITYRLDATGSLVVRLSLTSSAATTQTIAIRASLYNSSGSIIDDAVGGQIQVAPGATTQVELTGPQPQGTIASAVFEVTATAAPTPLTNTPIPNGTPPA
;
A
#
# COMPACT_ATOMS: atom_id res chain seq x y z
N MET A 1 38.75 28.97 21.45
CA MET A 1 38.56 28.50 22.84
C MET A 1 37.33 29.17 23.42
N ARG A 2 36.33 28.34 23.82
CA ARG A 2 35.42 28.49 24.98
C ARG A 2 34.37 29.62 24.95
N GLY A 3 33.06 29.42 25.20
CA GLY A 3 32.24 28.25 25.60
C GLY A 3 30.73 28.60 25.43
N LEU A 4 29.89 27.65 24.99
CA LEU A 4 28.94 26.84 25.77
C LEU A 4 27.74 27.65 26.36
N VAL A 5 26.53 27.63 25.76
CA VAL A 5 25.32 26.80 26.09
C VAL A 5 24.92 26.90 27.57
N GLY A 6 23.68 27.13 28.03
CA GLY A 6 22.35 27.21 27.42
C GLY A 6 21.26 26.94 28.50
N LYS A 7 20.01 27.20 28.12
CA LYS A 7 18.73 26.59 28.60
C LYS A 7 18.09 27.02 29.95
N ALA A 8 17.06 27.85 29.77
CA ALA A 8 15.68 27.78 30.30
C ALA A 8 15.39 26.96 31.57
N SER A 9 14.88 27.65 32.58
CA SER A 9 14.30 27.05 33.80
C SER A 9 12.81 27.39 33.91
N MET A 10 12.04 26.33 34.14
CA MET A 10 10.63 26.25 34.52
C MET A 10 10.15 27.35 35.47
N ALA A 11 8.96 27.90 35.21
CA ALA A 11 8.15 28.58 36.22
C ALA A 11 6.78 27.90 36.32
N PHE A 12 6.61 27.21 37.45
CA PHE A 12 5.37 26.64 37.96
C PHE A 12 4.51 27.80 38.48
N VAL A 13 3.30 28.00 37.97
CA VAL A 13 2.33 28.92 38.58
C VAL A 13 1.05 28.16 38.89
N ALA A 14 0.90 27.86 40.17
CA ALA A 14 -0.35 27.42 40.78
C ALA A 14 -1.35 28.57 40.78
N ALA A 15 -2.58 28.33 40.30
CA ALA A 15 -3.68 29.27 40.40
C ALA A 15 -4.90 28.61 41.03
N THR A 16 -5.05 28.91 42.33
CA THR A 16 -6.25 28.99 43.17
C THR A 16 -7.61 28.66 42.56
N ALA A 17 -8.28 27.67 43.16
CA ALA A 17 -9.73 27.50 43.12
C ALA A 17 -10.39 28.28 44.27
N ALA A 18 -11.38 29.12 43.97
CA ALA A 18 -12.48 29.44 44.87
C ALA A 18 -13.63 30.10 44.08
N ALA A 19 -14.80 29.47 44.20
CA ALA A 19 -16.03 29.80 43.52
C ALA A 19 -16.74 31.01 44.13
N ALA A 20 -17.33 31.86 43.28
CA ALA A 20 -18.62 32.54 43.51
C ALA A 20 -18.97 33.48 42.33
N ALA A 21 -19.93 33.08 41.51
CA ALA A 21 -20.85 33.96 40.75
C ALA A 21 -21.95 33.04 40.18
N ALA A 22 -23.19 33.05 40.68
CA ALA A 22 -24.22 34.09 40.51
C ALA A 22 -24.62 34.29 39.03
N GLY A 23 -25.90 34.05 38.70
CA GLY A 23 -26.55 34.47 37.45
C GLY A 23 -26.57 33.38 36.36
N CYS A 24 -27.72 32.76 36.10
CA CYS A 24 -28.76 33.21 35.16
C CYS A 24 -28.48 32.83 33.70
N GLY A 25 -29.29 31.88 33.22
CA GLY A 25 -29.91 31.87 31.90
C GLY A 25 -29.07 32.38 30.72
N GLY A 26 -28.41 31.45 30.06
CA GLY A 26 -27.90 31.67 28.71
C GLY A 26 -27.69 30.31 28.07
N SER A 27 -28.58 29.94 27.16
CA SER A 27 -28.38 28.81 26.27
C SER A 27 -27.17 29.14 25.39
N THR A 28 -25.96 28.86 25.87
CA THR A 28 -24.74 28.99 25.08
C THR A 28 -24.80 27.88 24.03
N GLN A 29 -25.42 28.20 22.89
CA GLN A 29 -25.30 27.41 21.68
C GLN A 29 -23.84 27.51 21.27
N LEU A 30 -23.06 26.49 21.62
CA LEU A 30 -21.72 26.29 21.07
C LEU A 30 -21.86 26.32 19.55
N PRO A 31 -21.05 27.10 18.83
CA PRO A 31 -21.02 27.02 17.37
C PRO A 31 -20.77 25.56 17.00
N GLU A 32 -21.66 24.98 16.19
CA GLU A 32 -21.38 23.69 15.57
C GLU A 32 -20.02 23.81 14.87
N ALA A 33 -19.11 22.88 15.19
CA ALA A 33 -17.82 22.83 14.54
C ALA A 33 -18.05 22.85 13.03
N ALA A 34 -17.41 23.81 12.34
CA ALA A 34 -17.51 23.92 10.90
C ALA A 34 -17.34 22.53 10.30
N THR A 35 -18.32 22.11 9.50
CA THR A 35 -18.28 20.84 8.78
C THR A 35 -17.01 20.87 7.94
N GLY A 36 -15.95 20.26 8.45
CA GLY A 36 -14.69 20.15 7.74
C GLY A 36 -15.04 19.58 6.38
N GLY A 37 -14.72 20.33 5.32
CA GLY A 37 -14.91 19.85 3.96
C GLY A 37 -14.32 18.45 3.82
N PRO A 38 -14.81 17.65 2.84
CA PRO A 38 -14.41 16.26 2.70
C PRO A 38 -12.89 16.19 2.81
N VAL A 39 -12.40 15.42 3.78
CA VAL A 39 -10.97 15.17 3.95
C VAL A 39 -10.54 14.56 2.63
N THR A 40 -9.92 15.37 1.76
CA THR A 40 -9.31 14.88 0.53
C THR A 40 -8.28 13.87 0.98
N ALA A 41 -8.65 12.59 0.91
CA ALA A 41 -7.72 11.50 1.12
C ALA A 41 -6.53 11.79 0.21
N ALA A 42 -5.34 11.94 0.79
CA ALA A 42 -4.13 12.15 0.02
C ALA A 42 -4.10 11.04 -1.04
N THR A 43 -4.22 11.43 -2.31
CA THR A 43 -4.19 10.47 -3.40
C THR A 43 -2.77 9.93 -3.44
N VAL A 44 -2.59 8.67 -3.04
CA VAL A 44 -1.30 8.00 -3.08
C VAL A 44 -0.95 7.80 -4.56
N GLY A 45 0.09 8.51 -5.03
CA GLY A 45 0.59 8.34 -6.38
C GLY A 45 1.19 6.94 -6.53
N PHE A 46 1.03 6.31 -7.69
CA PHE A 46 1.71 5.05 -7.97
C PHE A 46 2.39 5.02 -9.32
N SER A 47 3.45 4.22 -9.39
CA SER A 47 4.13 3.85 -10.62
C SER A 47 4.20 2.33 -10.72
N GLN A 48 4.21 1.82 -11.95
CA GLN A 48 4.37 0.40 -12.24
C GLN A 48 5.67 0.16 -13.01
N THR A 49 6.40 -0.87 -12.65
CA THR A 49 7.59 -1.37 -13.33
C THR A 49 7.50 -2.88 -13.53
N GLY A 50 8.47 -3.47 -14.23
CA GLY A 50 8.56 -4.92 -14.44
C GLY A 50 8.31 -5.32 -15.89
N ASN A 51 8.41 -6.63 -16.15
CA ASN A 51 8.37 -7.21 -17.50
C ASN A 51 7.05 -7.92 -17.84
N ALA A 52 6.07 -7.92 -16.94
CA ALA A 52 4.79 -8.57 -17.19
C ALA A 52 3.92 -7.75 -18.16
N ASP A 53 3.28 -8.45 -19.10
CA ASP A 53 2.24 -7.88 -19.96
C ASP A 53 0.91 -7.74 -19.19
N ALA A 54 0.93 -6.94 -18.11
CA ALA A 54 -0.23 -6.65 -17.28
C ALA A 54 -0.16 -5.22 -16.75
N HIS A 55 -1.31 -4.62 -16.46
CA HIS A 55 -1.40 -3.27 -15.91
C HIS A 55 -2.31 -3.21 -14.69
N ILE A 56 -1.92 -2.39 -13.72
CA ILE A 56 -2.73 -2.10 -12.53
C ILE A 56 -3.80 -1.07 -12.91
N GLN A 57 -5.06 -1.37 -12.59
CA GLN A 57 -6.16 -0.44 -12.86
C GLN A 57 -6.05 0.80 -11.97
N GLN A 58 -6.07 1.98 -12.58
CA GLN A 58 -6.01 3.24 -11.85
C GLN A 58 -7.21 3.39 -10.91
N GLY A 59 -6.96 3.79 -9.66
CA GLY A 59 -8.00 3.93 -8.63
C GLY A 59 -8.47 2.61 -8.00
N SER A 60 -7.97 1.45 -8.42
CA SER A 60 -8.28 0.16 -7.80
C SER A 60 -7.53 -0.09 -6.49
N ILE A 61 -6.49 0.71 -6.21
CA ILE A 61 -5.56 0.48 -5.11
C ILE A 61 -6.17 0.95 -3.81
N THR A 62 -6.26 0.05 -2.83
CA THR A 62 -6.69 0.37 -1.47
C THR A 62 -5.68 -0.13 -0.45
N TYR A 63 -5.44 0.69 0.57
CA TYR A 63 -4.53 0.40 1.66
C TYR A 63 -5.34 0.25 2.94
N ARG A 64 -5.10 -0.81 3.70
CA ARG A 64 -5.72 -1.03 5.02
C ARG A 64 -4.74 -1.71 5.96
N LEU A 65 -4.95 -1.55 7.26
CA LEU A 65 -4.31 -2.39 8.26
C LEU A 65 -5.27 -3.53 8.60
N ASP A 66 -4.74 -4.76 8.69
CA ASP A 66 -5.50 -5.88 9.21
C ASP A 66 -5.59 -5.85 10.75
N ALA A 67 -6.27 -6.84 11.34
CA ALA A 67 -6.43 -6.94 12.79
C ALA A 67 -5.11 -7.15 13.55
N THR A 68 -4.04 -7.56 12.86
CA THR A 68 -2.69 -7.76 13.41
C THR A 68 -1.81 -6.51 13.29
N GLY A 69 -2.29 -5.47 12.62
CA GLY A 69 -1.55 -4.26 12.31
C GLY A 69 -0.70 -4.36 11.03
N SER A 70 -0.80 -5.47 10.29
CA SER A 70 -0.08 -5.64 9.03
C SER A 70 -0.73 -4.83 7.92
N LEU A 71 0.08 -4.28 7.01
CA LEU A 71 -0.43 -3.58 5.85
C LEU A 71 -0.97 -4.57 4.82
N VAL A 72 -2.17 -4.30 4.35
CA VAL A 72 -2.80 -5.02 3.26
C VAL A 72 -3.08 -4.03 2.13
N VAL A 73 -2.49 -4.29 0.97
CA VAL A 73 -2.69 -3.51 -0.26
C VAL A 73 -3.50 -4.35 -1.23
N ARG A 74 -4.68 -3.88 -1.60
CA ARG A 74 -5.53 -4.54 -2.61
C ARG A 74 -5.50 -3.73 -3.89
N LEU A 75 -5.36 -4.41 -5.02
CA LEU A 75 -5.35 -3.81 -6.35
C LEU A 75 -6.01 -4.73 -7.37
N SER A 76 -6.43 -4.17 -8.49
CA SER A 76 -6.91 -4.93 -9.65
C SER A 76 -5.84 -4.93 -10.73
N LEU A 77 -5.44 -6.13 -11.17
CA LEU A 77 -4.47 -6.33 -12.24
C LEU A 77 -5.19 -6.86 -13.49
N THR A 78 -5.03 -6.20 -14.63
CA THR A 78 -5.57 -6.64 -15.91
C THR A 78 -4.45 -7.15 -16.81
N SER A 79 -4.55 -8.39 -17.29
CA SER A 79 -3.57 -8.97 -18.20
C SER A 79 -3.81 -8.54 -19.65
N SER A 80 -2.74 -8.16 -20.33
CA SER A 80 -2.68 -7.89 -21.77
C SER A 80 -1.90 -8.97 -22.54
N ALA A 81 -1.45 -10.01 -21.83
CA ALA A 81 -0.73 -11.14 -22.41
C ALA A 81 -1.59 -11.95 -23.39
N ALA A 82 -0.96 -12.52 -24.43
CA ALA A 82 -1.62 -13.43 -25.36
C ALA A 82 -1.88 -14.84 -24.77
N THR A 83 -1.14 -15.22 -23.73
CA THR A 83 -1.23 -16.52 -23.04
C THR A 83 -1.34 -16.33 -21.53
N THR A 84 -1.81 -17.36 -20.83
CA THR A 84 -1.84 -17.34 -19.35
C THR A 84 -0.43 -17.20 -18.82
N GLN A 85 -0.21 -16.23 -17.92
CA GLN A 85 1.08 -15.98 -17.29
C GLN A 85 0.98 -16.11 -15.77
N THR A 86 2.06 -16.58 -15.16
CA THR A 86 2.23 -16.49 -13.70
C THR A 86 2.89 -15.15 -13.39
N ILE A 87 2.25 -14.34 -12.56
CA ILE A 87 2.68 -12.99 -12.22
C ILE A 87 3.01 -12.93 -10.72
N ALA A 88 4.15 -12.33 -10.39
CA ALA A 88 4.51 -11.94 -9.02
C ALA A 88 4.50 -10.42 -8.90
N ILE A 89 4.01 -9.92 -7.75
CA ILE A 89 3.90 -8.49 -7.50
C ILE A 89 4.59 -8.14 -6.18
N ARG A 90 5.42 -7.09 -6.24
CA ARG A 90 6.00 -6.44 -5.05
C ARG A 90 5.67 -4.96 -5.08
N ALA A 91 5.34 -4.39 -3.94
CA ALA A 91 5.14 -2.97 -3.76
C ALA A 91 6.21 -2.41 -2.83
N SER A 92 6.83 -1.30 -3.24
CA SER A 92 7.68 -0.47 -2.37
C SER A 92 6.96 0.82 -2.05
N LEU A 93 6.88 1.16 -0.77
CA LEU A 93 6.10 2.28 -0.25
C LEU A 93 7.04 3.40 0.18
N TYR A 94 6.71 4.62 -0.20
CA TYR A 94 7.55 5.79 0.01
C TYR A 94 6.82 6.86 0.81
N ASN A 95 7.56 7.57 1.66
CA ASN A 95 7.09 8.76 2.34
C ASN A 95 7.11 9.98 1.40
N SER A 96 6.58 11.11 1.87
CA SER A 96 6.58 12.37 1.12
C SER A 96 7.98 12.91 0.80
N SER A 97 9.01 12.46 1.54
CA SER A 97 10.41 12.78 1.28
C SER A 97 11.06 11.87 0.23
N GLY A 98 10.31 10.91 -0.34
CA GLY A 98 10.82 9.95 -1.33
C GLY A 98 11.68 8.83 -0.75
N SER A 99 11.71 8.65 0.57
CA SER A 99 12.40 7.53 1.22
C SER A 99 11.47 6.32 1.34
N ILE A 100 12.02 5.12 1.16
CA ILE A 100 11.28 3.87 1.39
C ILE A 100 10.90 3.81 2.88
N ILE A 101 9.61 3.59 3.14
CA ILE A 101 9.08 3.32 4.47
C ILE A 101 9.10 1.81 4.69
N ASP A 102 8.48 1.06 3.76
CA ASP A 102 8.27 -0.39 3.87
C ASP A 102 7.98 -1.01 2.50
N ASP A 103 8.00 -2.34 2.44
CA ASP A 103 7.62 -3.13 1.26
C ASP A 103 6.43 -4.05 1.56
N ALA A 104 5.53 -4.23 0.59
CA ALA A 104 4.48 -5.25 0.63
C ALA A 104 4.68 -6.25 -0.52
N VAL A 105 4.50 -7.53 -0.24
CA VAL A 105 4.71 -8.61 -1.21
C VAL A 105 3.44 -9.42 -1.39
N GLY A 106 3.15 -9.74 -2.65
CA GLY A 106 2.08 -10.67 -3.02
C GLY A 106 2.62 -12.06 -3.26
N GLY A 107 1.71 -13.03 -3.24
CA GLY A 107 1.97 -14.35 -3.80
C GLY A 107 2.09 -14.30 -5.33
N GLN A 108 2.41 -15.45 -5.92
CA GLN A 108 2.31 -15.64 -7.36
C GLN A 108 0.86 -15.96 -7.75
N ILE A 109 0.37 -15.34 -8.81
CA ILE A 109 -0.98 -15.55 -9.34
C ILE A 109 -0.93 -15.94 -10.80
N GLN A 110 -1.79 -16.86 -11.23
CA GLN A 110 -2.01 -17.13 -12.65
C GLN A 110 -3.09 -16.19 -13.18
N VAL A 111 -2.79 -15.48 -14.26
CA VAL A 111 -3.71 -14.54 -14.90
C VAL A 111 -3.90 -14.95 -16.35
N ALA A 112 -5.14 -15.25 -16.71
CA ALA A 112 -5.51 -15.60 -18.08
C ALA A 112 -5.46 -14.35 -19.00
N PRO A 113 -5.32 -14.52 -20.32
CA PRO A 113 -5.37 -13.44 -21.29
C PRO A 113 -6.62 -12.57 -21.14
N GLY A 114 -6.46 -11.25 -21.06
CA GLY A 114 -7.58 -10.31 -20.95
C GLY A 114 -8.34 -10.33 -19.61
N ALA A 115 -7.97 -11.20 -18.67
CA ALA A 115 -8.62 -11.30 -17.38
C ALA A 115 -8.21 -10.14 -16.45
N THR A 116 -9.15 -9.73 -15.59
CA THR A 116 -8.87 -8.83 -14.47
C THR A 116 -8.95 -9.63 -13.16
N THR A 117 -7.86 -9.62 -12.40
CA THR A 117 -7.72 -10.38 -11.16
C THR A 117 -7.45 -9.41 -10.01
N GLN A 118 -8.18 -9.59 -8.90
CA GLN A 118 -7.90 -8.87 -7.67
C GLN A 118 -6.70 -9.51 -6.96
N VAL A 119 -5.74 -8.68 -6.56
CA VAL A 119 -4.51 -9.10 -5.89
C VAL A 119 -4.43 -8.44 -4.53
N GLU A 120 -3.96 -9.20 -3.55
CA GLU A 120 -3.68 -8.72 -2.20
C GLU A 120 -2.18 -8.88 -1.93
N LEU A 121 -1.55 -7.79 -1.51
CA LEU A 121 -0.16 -7.75 -1.06
C LEU A 121 -0.18 -7.51 0.44
N THR A 122 0.69 -8.21 1.16
CA THR A 122 0.82 -8.05 2.62
C THR A 122 2.22 -7.58 2.95
N GLY A 123 2.32 -6.63 3.88
CA GLY A 123 3.57 -6.07 4.37
C GLY A 123 3.50 -5.76 5.86
N PRO A 124 4.63 -5.35 6.46
CA PRO A 124 4.66 -4.89 7.83
C PRO A 124 3.83 -3.61 8.01
N GLN A 125 3.57 -3.24 9.26
CA GLN A 125 2.92 -1.97 9.58
C GLN A 125 3.80 -0.81 9.09
N PRO A 126 3.26 0.15 8.30
CA PRO A 126 4.06 1.22 7.74
C PRO A 126 4.57 2.16 8.83
N GLN A 127 5.86 2.45 8.83
CA GLN A 127 6.50 3.42 9.74
C GLN A 127 6.28 4.88 9.29
N GLY A 128 5.02 5.29 9.05
CA GLY A 128 4.66 6.66 8.66
C GLY A 128 3.48 6.74 7.68
N THR A 129 3.34 7.89 7.04
CA THR A 129 2.30 8.12 6.01
C THR A 129 2.81 7.72 4.63
N ILE A 130 2.07 6.83 3.97
CA ILE A 130 2.34 6.45 2.58
C ILE A 130 1.98 7.62 1.67
N ALA A 131 2.94 8.16 0.92
CA ALA A 131 2.73 9.24 -0.04
C ALA A 131 2.74 8.73 -1.48
N SER A 132 3.56 7.72 -1.77
CA SER A 132 3.60 7.07 -3.09
C SER A 132 3.99 5.59 -3.00
N ALA A 133 3.66 4.83 -4.03
CA ALA A 133 4.01 3.41 -4.13
C ALA A 133 4.58 3.06 -5.52
N VAL A 134 5.56 2.18 -5.56
CA VAL A 134 6.07 1.59 -6.81
C VAL A 134 5.71 0.11 -6.81
N PHE A 135 5.01 -0.35 -7.84
CA PHE A 135 4.61 -1.73 -8.01
C PHE A 135 5.45 -2.40 -9.09
N GLU A 136 6.27 -3.35 -8.69
CA GLU A 136 7.02 -4.20 -9.61
C GLU A 136 6.17 -5.44 -9.95
N VAL A 137 5.80 -5.57 -11.21
CA VAL A 137 4.96 -6.65 -11.75
C VAL A 137 5.81 -7.51 -12.68
N THR A 138 6.18 -8.70 -12.21
CA THR A 138 7.08 -9.61 -12.93
C THR A 138 6.33 -10.82 -13.46
N ALA A 139 6.59 -11.17 -14.71
CA ALA A 139 6.07 -12.38 -15.32
C ALA A 139 7.11 -13.49 -15.21
N THR A 140 6.68 -14.63 -14.67
CA THR A 140 7.43 -15.88 -14.70
C THR A 140 6.89 -16.71 -15.85
N ALA A 141 7.76 -17.09 -16.79
CA ALA A 141 7.36 -17.94 -17.90
C ALA A 141 6.77 -19.26 -17.38
N ALA A 142 5.68 -19.71 -18.00
CA ALA A 142 5.14 -21.04 -17.74
C ALA A 142 6.19 -22.11 -18.10
N PRO A 143 6.29 -23.23 -17.36
CA PRO A 143 7.19 -24.31 -17.74
C PRO A 143 6.81 -24.83 -19.14
N THR A 144 7.78 -24.86 -20.06
CA THR A 144 7.61 -25.50 -21.37
C THR A 144 7.34 -27.00 -21.18
N PRO A 145 6.25 -27.56 -21.73
CA PRO A 145 6.05 -29.00 -21.72
C PRO A 145 7.20 -29.69 -22.44
N LEU A 146 7.84 -30.67 -21.80
CA LEU A 146 8.75 -31.57 -22.49
C LEU A 146 7.90 -32.45 -23.41
N THR A 147 7.94 -32.20 -24.72
CA THR A 147 7.40 -33.14 -25.70
C THR A 147 8.28 -34.39 -25.69
N ASN A 148 7.86 -35.42 -24.95
CA ASN A 148 8.37 -36.78 -25.15
C ASN A 148 7.99 -37.20 -26.56
N THR A 149 8.94 -37.15 -27.50
CA THR A 149 8.76 -37.70 -28.84
C THR A 149 8.63 -39.21 -28.70
N PRO A 150 7.52 -39.86 -29.11
CA PRO A 150 7.43 -41.32 -29.11
C PRO A 150 8.52 -41.89 -30.02
N ILE A 151 9.35 -42.79 -29.50
CA ILE A 151 10.32 -43.53 -30.30
C ILE A 151 9.51 -44.50 -31.17
N PRO A 152 9.58 -44.44 -32.51
CA PRO A 152 8.89 -45.41 -33.35
C PRO A 152 9.52 -46.79 -33.10
N ASN A 153 8.71 -47.71 -32.60
CA ASN A 153 9.12 -49.10 -32.42
C ASN A 153 9.20 -49.75 -33.81
N GLY A 154 10.39 -49.68 -34.42
CA GLY A 154 10.65 -50.26 -35.73
C GLY A 154 10.34 -51.76 -35.73
N THR A 155 9.51 -52.20 -36.67
CA THR A 155 9.28 -53.61 -36.95
C THR A 155 10.58 -54.23 -37.48
N PRO A 156 11.08 -55.35 -36.92
CA PRO A 156 12.28 -55.98 -37.46
C PRO A 156 12.01 -56.51 -38.88
N PRO A 157 12.98 -56.40 -39.82
CA PRO A 157 12.85 -56.97 -41.15
C PRO A 157 12.84 -58.51 -41.09
N ALA A 158 12.07 -59.09 -42.01
CA ALA A 158 11.81 -60.53 -42.17
C ALA A 158 13.04 -61.33 -42.62
#